data_AF-G0QN93-F1
#
_entry.id   AF-G0QN93-F1
#
_cell.length_a   1.000
_cell.length_b   1.000
_cell.length_c   1.000
_cell.angle_alpha   90.00
_cell.angle_beta   90.00
_cell.angle_gamma   90.00
#
_symmetry.space_group_name_H-M   'P 1'
#
loop_
_entity.id
_entity.type
_entity.pdbx_description
1 polymer ?
#
loop_
_entity_poly.entity_id
_entity_poly.type
_entity_poly.pdbx_seq_one_letter_code
_entity_poly.pdbx_strand_id
1 'polypeptide(L)'
;MAQILIENKADTNSKDQLGKTPLYYAYREGYNKIAILLLQNKASPWSCKSNNIDQMVNSRQNNDMNQIKIAKQIHLMMLITPFKHRDKIWEDSKYLFKNIVDEEDRKNE
;
A
#
# COMPACT_ATOMS: atom_id res chain seq x y z
N MET A 1 -9.28 0.57 -13.70
CA MET A 1 -9.09 2.04 -13.67
C MET A 1 -7.84 2.45 -12.90
N ALA A 2 -7.64 2.01 -11.65
CA ALA A 2 -6.46 2.36 -10.84
C ALA A 2 -5.11 2.00 -11.52
N GLN A 3 -5.04 0.86 -12.21
CA GLN A 3 -3.86 0.42 -12.94
C GLN A 3 -3.44 1.39 -14.07
N ILE A 4 -4.41 1.89 -14.84
CA ILE A 4 -4.19 2.86 -15.93
C ILE A 4 -3.67 4.20 -15.39
N LEU A 5 -4.16 4.66 -14.24
CA LEU A 5 -3.71 5.90 -13.61
C LEU A 5 -2.25 5.80 -13.16
N ILE A 6 -1.87 4.66 -12.61
CA ILE A 6 -0.50 4.39 -12.17
C ILE A 6 0.45 4.25 -13.35
N GLU A 7 0.04 3.59 -14.44
CA GLU A 7 0.80 3.53 -15.69
C GLU A 7 1.07 4.92 -16.28
N ASN A 8 0.17 5.89 -16.02
CA ASN A 8 0.33 7.29 -16.38
C ASN A 8 1.13 8.13 -15.37
N LYS A 9 1.93 7.50 -14.48
CA LYS A 9 2.74 8.16 -13.44
C LYS A 9 1.91 9.02 -12.46
N ALA A 10 0.66 8.65 -12.20
CA ALA A 10 -0.13 9.32 -11.18
C ALA A 10 0.59 9.24 -9.84
N ASP A 11 0.64 10.37 -9.13
CA ASP A 11 1.24 10.42 -7.81
C ASP A 11 0.36 9.67 -6.80
N THR A 12 0.84 8.50 -6.37
CA THR A 12 0.17 7.61 -5.43
C THR A 12 0.07 8.20 -4.01
N ASN A 13 0.80 9.29 -3.75
CA ASN A 13 0.82 10.01 -2.48
C ASN A 13 0.09 11.34 -2.51
N SER A 14 -0.58 11.66 -3.63
CA SER A 14 -1.37 12.88 -3.75
C SER A 14 -2.39 12.98 -2.62
N LYS A 15 -2.57 14.18 -2.08
CA LYS A 15 -3.50 14.46 -0.99
C LYS A 15 -4.62 15.35 -1.49
N ASP A 16 -5.84 15.06 -1.06
CA ASP A 16 -6.98 15.96 -1.27
C ASP A 16 -6.93 17.17 -0.32
N GLN A 17 -7.94 18.05 -0.40
CA GLN A 17 -8.06 19.23 0.48
C GLN A 17 -8.19 18.88 1.97
N LEU A 18 -8.59 17.65 2.29
CA LEU A 18 -8.66 17.12 3.66
C LEU A 18 -7.38 16.38 4.05
N GLY A 19 -6.36 16.36 3.20
CA GLY A 19 -5.10 15.67 3.41
C GLY A 19 -5.15 14.16 3.13
N LYS A 20 -6.26 13.62 2.63
CA LYS A 20 -6.54 12.20 2.36
C LYS A 20 -5.81 11.69 1.13
N THR A 21 -5.15 10.54 1.27
CA THR A 21 -4.41 9.88 0.18
C THR A 21 -5.28 8.83 -0.52
N PRO A 22 -4.98 8.44 -1.78
CA PRO A 22 -5.64 7.33 -2.45
C PRO A 22 -5.68 6.05 -1.61
N LEU A 23 -4.60 5.78 -0.86
CA LEU A 23 -4.51 4.63 0.04
C LEU A 23 -5.53 4.70 1.19
N TYR A 24 -5.79 5.90 1.73
CA TYR A 24 -6.82 6.11 2.75
C TYR A 24 -8.21 5.72 2.23
N TYR A 25 -8.56 6.12 1.01
CA TYR A 25 -9.84 5.76 0.40
C TYR A 25 -9.96 4.27 0.13
N ALA A 26 -8.88 3.63 -0.35
CA ALA A 26 -8.87 2.19 -0.57
C ALA A 26 -9.17 1.41 0.73
N TYR A 27 -8.55 1.79 1.85
CA TYR A 27 -8.87 1.19 3.15
C TYR A 27 -10.24 1.58 3.67
N ARG A 28 -10.73 2.80 3.45
CA ARG A 28 -12.06 3.22 3.90
C ARG A 28 -13.18 2.40 3.25
N GLU A 29 -13.08 2.17 1.95
CA GLU A 29 -14.10 1.45 1.19
C GLU A 29 -13.91 -0.08 1.25
N GLY A 30 -12.78 -0.57 1.78
CA GLY A 30 -12.48 -2.01 1.82
C GLY A 30 -12.01 -2.59 0.50
N TYR A 31 -11.42 -1.75 -0.35
CA TYR A 31 -10.85 -2.16 -1.62
C TYR A 31 -9.41 -2.64 -1.44
N ASN A 32 -9.26 -3.82 -0.82
CA ASN A 32 -7.95 -4.42 -0.50
C ASN A 32 -7.06 -4.57 -1.74
N LYS A 33 -7.63 -5.06 -2.85
CA LYS A 33 -6.92 -5.17 -4.14
C LYS A 33 -6.38 -3.83 -4.64
N ILE A 34 -7.15 -2.74 -4.46
CA ILE A 34 -6.72 -1.39 -4.84
C ILE A 34 -5.64 -0.88 -3.87
N ALA A 35 -5.78 -1.17 -2.56
CA ALA A 35 -4.77 -0.82 -1.57
C ALA A 35 -3.43 -1.50 -1.85
N ILE A 36 -3.43 -2.80 -2.16
CA ILE A 36 -2.23 -3.54 -2.56
C ILE A 36 -1.61 -2.93 -3.82
N LEU A 37 -2.43 -2.64 -4.83
CA LEU A 37 -1.96 -2.06 -6.09
C LEU A 37 -1.33 -0.68 -5.89
N LEU A 38 -1.87 0.14 -4.99
CA LEU A 38 -1.25 1.42 -4.60
C LEU A 38 0.09 1.20 -3.88
N LEU A 39 0.13 0.27 -2.92
CA LEU A 39 1.35 -0.06 -2.18
C LEU A 39 2.46 -0.60 -3.10
N GLN A 40 2.14 -1.45 -4.08
CA GLN A 40 3.07 -1.94 -5.10
C GLN A 40 3.66 -0.83 -5.99
N ASN A 41 3.03 0.34 -6.00
CA ASN A 41 3.45 1.52 -6.75
C ASN A 41 3.98 2.63 -5.84
N LYS A 42 4.68 2.24 -4.77
CA LYS A 42 5.43 3.11 -3.86
C LYS A 42 4.54 4.12 -3.12
N ALA A 43 3.25 3.81 -2.94
CA ALA A 43 2.39 4.59 -2.05
C ALA A 43 2.95 4.51 -0.62
N SER A 44 2.94 5.65 0.08
CA SER A 44 3.36 5.76 1.46
C SER A 44 2.35 5.03 2.34
N PRO A 45 2.78 4.01 3.12
CA PRO A 45 1.92 3.33 4.07
C PRO A 45 1.75 4.11 5.37
N TRP A 46 2.34 5.30 5.48
CA TRP A 46 2.36 6.10 6.70
C TRP A 46 1.16 7.05 6.78
N SER A 47 0.51 7.00 7.93
CA SER A 47 -0.53 7.93 8.35
C SER A 47 0.03 9.36 8.42
N CYS A 48 -0.73 10.33 7.91
CA CYS A 48 -0.48 11.75 8.18
C CYS A 48 -1.46 12.23 9.26
N LYS A 49 -1.23 13.39 9.89
CA LYS A 49 -2.10 13.94 10.95
C LYS A 49 -3.60 13.96 10.58
N SER A 50 -3.94 14.06 9.30
CA SER A 50 -5.31 14.07 8.77
C SER A 50 -5.83 12.70 8.31
N ASN A 51 -4.97 11.69 8.18
CA ASN A 51 -5.30 10.35 7.67
C ASN A 51 -4.81 9.31 8.66
N ASN A 52 -5.64 8.94 9.62
CA ASN A 52 -5.30 7.89 10.56
C ASN A 52 -5.57 6.50 9.95
N ILE A 53 -4.78 6.13 8.94
CA ILE A 53 -4.86 4.82 8.28
C ILE A 53 -4.63 3.72 9.33
N ASP A 54 -3.71 3.95 10.27
CA ASP A 54 -3.42 3.02 11.36
C ASP A 54 -4.63 2.72 12.25
N GLN A 55 -5.39 3.74 12.67
CA GLN A 55 -6.62 3.53 13.45
C GLN A 55 -7.69 2.77 12.66
N MET A 56 -7.85 3.08 11.37
CA MET A 56 -8.83 2.40 10.51
C MET A 56 -8.50 0.91 10.35
N VAL A 57 -7.22 0.61 10.14
CA VAL A 57 -6.76 -0.76 9.90
C VAL A 57 -6.76 -1.55 11.22
N ASN A 58 -6.43 -0.92 12.35
CA ASN A 58 -6.59 -1.53 13.67
C ASN A 58 -8.06 -1.88 14.00
N SER A 59 -9.02 -1.11 13.46
CA SER A 59 -10.45 -1.38 13.66
C SER A 59 -11.00 -2.53 12.80
N ARG A 60 -10.32 -2.85 11.69
CA ARG A 60 -10.67 -3.96 10.79
C ARG A 60 -9.77 -5.15 11.10
N GLN A 61 -10.29 -6.11 11.85
CA GLN A 61 -9.50 -7.23 12.33
C GLN A 61 -8.89 -8.04 11.16
N ASN A 62 -7.56 -8.06 11.16
CA ASN A 62 -6.65 -9.14 10.74
C ASN A 62 -6.03 -9.09 9.33
N ASN A 63 -6.73 -8.83 8.21
CA ASN A 63 -6.10 -8.92 6.88
C ASN A 63 -5.39 -7.63 6.42
N ASP A 64 -6.03 -6.48 6.59
CA ASP A 64 -5.48 -5.17 6.19
C ASP A 64 -4.21 -4.81 6.98
N MET A 65 -4.12 -5.30 8.22
CA MET A 65 -2.96 -5.12 9.09
C MET A 65 -1.69 -5.74 8.50
N ASN A 66 -1.78 -6.89 7.84
CA ASN A 66 -0.62 -7.58 7.29
C ASN A 66 -0.05 -6.83 6.07
N GLN A 67 -0.92 -6.31 5.20
CA GLN A 67 -0.52 -5.52 4.02
C GLN A 67 0.23 -4.24 4.41
N ILE A 68 -0.29 -3.48 5.38
CA ILE A 68 0.36 -2.24 5.85
C ILE A 68 1.66 -2.54 6.58
N LYS A 69 1.71 -3.57 7.43
CA LYS A 69 2.94 -3.95 8.13
C LYS A 69 4.05 -4.29 7.13
N ILE A 70 3.73 -5.09 6.11
CA ILE A 70 4.67 -5.46 5.04
C ILE A 70 5.10 -4.21 4.26
N ALA A 71 4.17 -3.35 3.86
CA ALA A 71 4.51 -2.11 3.16
C ALA A 71 5.39 -1.17 3.98
N LYS A 72 5.11 -1.02 5.29
CA LYS A 72 5.95 -0.24 6.21
C LYS A 72 7.35 -0.83 6.32
N GLN A 73 7.47 -2.15 6.43
CA GLN A 73 8.76 -2.84 6.49
C GLN A 73 9.57 -2.62 5.21
N ILE A 74 8.95 -2.76 4.04
CA ILE A 74 9.60 -2.51 2.74
C ILE A 74 10.00 -1.03 2.63
N HIS A 75 9.13 -0.11 3.04
CA HIS A 75 9.43 1.32 3.03
C HIS A 75 10.62 1.67 3.93
N LEU A 76 10.67 1.12 5.16
CA LEU A 76 11.83 1.27 6.05
C LEU A 76 13.10 0.66 5.45
N MET A 77 13.01 -0.54 4.86
CA MET A 77 14.12 -1.20 4.17
C MET A 77 14.66 -0.31 3.04
N MET A 78 13.79 0.31 2.24
CA MET A 78 14.19 1.28 1.22
C MET A 78 14.88 2.51 1.82
N LEU A 79 14.42 3.03 2.95
CA LEU A 79 15.01 4.21 3.58
C LEU A 79 16.43 3.95 4.09
N ILE A 80 16.67 2.78 4.69
CA ILE A 80 18.00 2.40 5.21
C ILE A 80 18.94 1.85 4.12
N THR A 81 18.39 1.41 2.98
CA THR A 81 19.21 0.88 1.88
C THR A 81 19.78 2.00 1.00
N PRO A 82 21.07 1.90 0.59
CA PRO A 82 21.66 2.77 -0.43
C PRO A 82 20.84 2.80 -1.73
N PHE A 83 20.75 3.97 -2.35
CA PHE A 83 19.91 4.23 -3.54
C PHE A 83 20.08 3.19 -4.65
N LYS A 84 21.32 2.77 -4.91
CA LYS A 84 21.70 1.79 -5.95
C LYS A 84 20.99 0.43 -5.84
N HIS A 85 20.52 0.04 -4.65
CA HIS A 85 19.88 -1.24 -4.41
C HIS A 85 18.37 -1.15 -4.17
N ARG A 86 17.81 0.07 -4.08
CA ARG A 86 16.40 0.28 -3.74
C ARG A 86 15.45 -0.31 -4.77
N ASP A 87 15.75 -0.15 -6.06
CA ASP A 87 14.88 -0.69 -7.11
C ASP A 87 14.89 -2.22 -7.13
N LYS A 88 16.06 -2.85 -6.90
CA LYS A 88 16.14 -4.30 -6.78
C LYS A 88 15.33 -4.82 -5.59
N ILE A 89 15.50 -4.22 -4.41
CA ILE A 89 14.73 -4.58 -3.21
C ILE A 89 13.23 -4.35 -3.45
N TRP A 90 12.86 -3.28 -4.14
CA TRP A 90 11.46 -3.00 -4.46
C TRP A 90 10.87 -4.07 -5.36
N GLU A 91 11.55 -4.45 -6.45
CA GLU A 91 11.11 -5.53 -7.33
C GLU A 91 11.01 -6.88 -6.58
N ASP A 92 12.00 -7.21 -5.75
CA ASP A 92 11.97 -8.42 -4.92
C ASP A 92 10.78 -8.39 -3.94
N SER A 93 10.46 -7.21 -3.41
CA SER A 93 9.34 -7.01 -2.48
C SER A 93 7.95 -7.08 -3.15
N LYS A 94 7.84 -6.86 -4.46
CA LYS A 94 6.56 -7.00 -5.19
C LYS A 94 6.02 -8.43 -5.10
N TYR A 95 6.89 -9.43 -5.04
CA TYR A 95 6.51 -10.83 -4.84
C TYR A 95 5.80 -11.05 -3.50
N LEU A 96 6.20 -10.34 -2.44
CA LEU A 96 5.54 -10.41 -1.14
C LEU A 96 4.09 -9.94 -1.22
N PHE A 97 3.82 -8.90 -2.00
CA PHE A 97 2.45 -8.41 -2.23
C PHE A 97 1.62 -9.37 -3.10
N LYS A 98 2.23 -10.04 -4.08
CA LYS A 98 1.54 -11.00 -4.96
C LYS A 98 0.99 -12.20 -4.17
N ASN A 99 1.78 -12.74 -3.24
CA ASN A 99 1.35 -13.84 -2.39
C ASN A 99 0.12 -13.49 -1.53
N ILE A 100 0.00 -12.22 -1.11
CA ILE A 100 -1.17 -11.74 -0.35
C ILE A 100 -2.42 -11.73 -1.23
N VAL A 101 -2.32 -11.27 -2.49
CA VAL A 101 -3.44 -11.29 -3.43
C VAL A 101 -3.91 -12.72 -3.69
N ASP A 102 -2.96 -13.63 -3.94
CA ASP A 102 -3.26 -15.04 -4.21
C ASP A 102 -3.90 -15.75 -2.98
N GLU A 103 -3.57 -15.33 -1.76
CA GLU A 103 -4.23 -15.79 -0.53
C GLU A 103 -5.63 -15.20 -0.33
N GLU A 104 -5.87 -13.96 -0.73
CA GLU A 104 -7.20 -13.34 -0.68
C GLU A 104 -8.15 -14.00 -1.69
N ASP A 105 -7.69 -14.28 -2.90
CA ASP A 105 -8.51 -14.92 -3.93
C ASP A 105 -8.92 -16.34 -3.52
N ARG A 106 -8.03 -17.12 -2.89
CA ARG A 106 -8.34 -18.47 -2.35
C ARG A 106 -9.31 -18.50 -1.16
N LYS A 107 -9.47 -17.40 -0.42
CA LYS A 107 -10.40 -17.31 0.72
C LYS A 107 -11.81 -16.87 0.32
N ASN A 108 -11.95 -16.31 -0.88
CA ASN A 108 -13.20 -15.78 -1.41
C ASN A 108 -13.89 -16.76 -2.39
N GLU A 109 -13.34 -17.96 -2.57
CA GLU A 109 -13.93 -19.12 -3.25
C GLU A 109 -14.58 -20.07 -2.23
#